data_AF-A0A4R8EDY8-F1
#
_entry.id   AF-A0A4R8EDY8-F1
#
_cell.length_a   1.000
_cell.length_b   1.000
_cell.length_c   1.000
_cell.angle_alpha   90.00
_cell.angle_beta   90.00
_cell.angle_gamma   90.00
#
_symmetry.space_group_name_H-M   'P 1'
#
loop_
_entity.id
_entity.type
_entity.pdbx_description
1 polymer ?
#
loop_
_entity_poly.entity_id
_entity_poly.type
_entity_poly.pdbx_seq_one_letter_code
_entity_poly.pdbx_strand_id
1 'polypeptide(L)'
;MFLFLLKLFEKDKLKVFLIGVLLFPALLYIPINLNSEVGILGKIIDKRGNYYTVFSKKIYYENQWQNYRNYYKFYYREFSTVPITTGKNVYIYGTIENDFLRAEYMAPANNNSIMKVKDLATNRLSENIENNEALDILTSSFMGNIRDKEVFQKTGTLHLFAVSGMHVYIIYSMISFFLNFFILKRNLRLILYSTIITFYLIFTGFTPSSVRAVLLLITLNLFRLFDVPVSSFNILGLIGYLNLLFIPNNLMNVSFQMSYAATFMILFTMNYVENQYFRSLSVPIAAYVGIFPIALIHFGEISLTGLFITPILTPAISLLILCSILSILLPFNFVHFFSTFFALSLKNFVNLFTFWEPIEFSSLFIPLFLWSLIFLLYVWLLQSKQKRPQFNRGP
;
A
#
# COMPACT_ATOMS: atom_id res chain seq x y z
N MET A 1 -16.27 -19.44 -21.74
CA MET A 1 -15.89 -18.08 -21.27
C MET A 1 -14.41 -17.99 -20.87
N PHE A 2 -13.90 -18.89 -20.01
CA PHE A 2 -12.47 -18.94 -19.62
C PHE A 2 -11.50 -19.25 -20.80
N LEU A 3 -11.88 -20.16 -21.69
CA LEU A 3 -11.14 -20.46 -22.92
C LEU A 3 -11.20 -19.35 -23.99
N PHE A 4 -12.25 -18.50 -23.95
CA PHE A 4 -12.38 -17.34 -24.81
C PHE A 4 -11.49 -16.17 -24.31
N LEU A 5 -11.36 -16.03 -22.99
CA LEU A 5 -10.45 -15.09 -22.34
C LEU A 5 -8.97 -15.45 -22.58
N LEU A 6 -8.62 -16.74 -22.65
CA LEU A 6 -7.26 -17.19 -23.00
C LEU A 6 -6.90 -16.86 -24.46
N LYS A 7 -7.86 -16.89 -25.37
CA LYS A 7 -7.67 -16.58 -26.80
C LYS A 7 -7.49 -15.08 -27.09
N LEU A 8 -7.82 -14.23 -26.14
CA LEU A 8 -7.68 -12.77 -26.21
C LEU A 8 -6.26 -12.27 -25.88
N PHE A 9 -5.35 -13.16 -25.49
CA PHE A 9 -3.95 -12.84 -25.14
C PHE A 9 -2.95 -12.96 -26.31
N GLU A 10 -3.40 -13.12 -27.56
CA GLU A 10 -2.53 -13.10 -28.73
C GLU A 10 -2.37 -11.70 -29.34
N LYS A 11 -1.16 -11.47 -29.86
CA LYS A 11 -0.49 -10.18 -30.04
C LYS A 11 -1.18 -9.18 -30.98
N ASP A 12 -0.99 -7.90 -30.61
CA ASP A 12 -0.95 -6.70 -31.47
C ASP A 12 -2.20 -5.89 -31.82
N LYS A 13 -3.40 -6.21 -31.32
CA LYS A 13 -4.57 -5.28 -31.40
C LYS A 13 -5.16 -4.83 -30.06
N LEU A 14 -4.59 -5.29 -28.94
CA LEU A 14 -5.06 -4.98 -27.59
C LEU A 14 -4.91 -3.49 -27.20
N LYS A 15 -3.91 -2.79 -27.78
CA LYS A 15 -3.59 -1.40 -27.40
C LYS A 15 -4.66 -0.39 -27.84
N VAL A 16 -5.31 -0.60 -28.98
CA VAL A 16 -6.33 0.32 -29.52
C VAL A 16 -7.71 0.05 -28.91
N PHE A 17 -8.03 -1.22 -28.61
CA PHE A 17 -9.28 -1.59 -27.92
C PHE A 17 -9.28 -1.15 -26.45
N LEU A 18 -8.15 -1.25 -25.75
CA LEU A 18 -8.04 -0.78 -24.35
C LEU A 18 -8.17 0.75 -24.24
N ILE A 19 -7.65 1.52 -25.20
CA ILE A 19 -7.79 2.99 -25.21
C ILE A 19 -9.24 3.40 -25.53
N GLY A 20 -9.94 2.66 -26.39
CA GLY A 20 -11.36 2.93 -26.71
C GLY A 20 -12.34 2.57 -25.59
N VAL A 21 -12.08 1.49 -24.84
CA VAL A 21 -12.93 1.06 -23.72
C VAL A 21 -12.68 1.88 -22.43
N LEU A 22 -11.48 2.47 -22.27
CA LEU A 22 -11.14 3.35 -21.15
C LEU A 22 -11.82 4.73 -21.20
N LEU A 23 -12.37 5.15 -22.35
CA LEU A 23 -12.99 6.47 -22.50
C LEU A 23 -14.51 6.48 -22.36
N PHE A 24 -15.17 5.31 -22.31
CA PHE A 24 -16.63 5.25 -22.25
C PHE A 24 -17.25 5.47 -20.84
N PRO A 25 -16.56 5.15 -19.72
CA PRO A 25 -17.06 5.53 -18.38
C PRO A 25 -16.94 7.02 -18.08
N ALA A 26 -16.22 7.80 -18.90
CA ALA A 26 -16.10 9.26 -18.75
C ALA A 26 -17.37 10.02 -19.20
N LEU A 27 -18.34 9.35 -19.84
CA LEU A 27 -19.58 9.95 -20.34
C LEU A 27 -20.79 9.80 -19.39
N LEU A 28 -20.64 9.12 -18.26
CA LEU A 28 -21.70 9.01 -17.25
C LEU A 28 -21.17 9.50 -15.89
N TYR A 29 -20.93 10.80 -15.83
CA TYR A 29 -20.76 11.52 -14.58
C TYR A 29 -22.13 11.73 -13.93
N ILE A 30 -22.32 11.17 -12.73
CA ILE A 30 -23.34 11.60 -11.78
C ILE A 30 -22.58 12.11 -10.56
N PRO A 31 -22.85 13.34 -10.08
CA PRO A 31 -22.06 13.98 -9.04
C PRO A 31 -22.20 13.28 -7.68
N ILE A 32 -21.09 13.35 -6.93
CA ILE A 32 -20.93 12.89 -5.55
C ILE A 32 -21.73 13.79 -4.62
N ASN A 33 -22.41 13.20 -3.64
CA ASN A 33 -23.08 13.91 -2.56
C ASN A 33 -22.27 13.79 -1.26
N LEU A 34 -22.21 14.87 -0.48
CA LEU A 34 -21.45 15.01 0.77
C LEU A 34 -22.12 14.26 1.94
N ASN A 35 -21.99 12.93 1.93
CA ASN A 35 -22.33 12.00 3.03
C ASN A 35 -21.15 11.01 3.18
N SER A 36 -20.13 11.38 3.94
CA SER A 36 -18.85 10.64 4.00
C SER A 36 -18.91 9.39 4.89
N GLU A 37 -18.19 8.35 4.47
CA GLU A 37 -18.04 7.07 5.18
C GLU A 37 -17.20 7.20 6.46
N VAL A 38 -17.65 6.60 7.55
CA VAL A 38 -16.99 6.56 8.86
C VAL A 38 -17.04 5.16 9.46
N GLY A 39 -16.00 4.80 10.22
CA GLY A 39 -15.97 3.63 11.09
C GLY A 39 -16.03 4.02 12.56
N ILE A 40 -16.99 3.50 13.32
CA ILE A 40 -17.18 3.83 14.74
C ILE A 40 -16.89 2.59 15.57
N LEU A 41 -15.88 2.66 16.44
CA LEU A 41 -15.65 1.66 17.48
C LEU A 41 -16.20 2.20 18.80
N GLY A 42 -17.22 1.54 19.35
CA GLY A 42 -17.90 2.06 20.53
C GLY A 42 -18.62 0.99 21.34
N LYS A 43 -19.10 1.39 22.53
CA LYS A 43 -19.84 0.53 23.45
C LYS A 43 -21.32 0.84 23.32
N ILE A 44 -22.15 -0.19 23.17
CA ILE A 44 -23.62 -0.02 23.22
C ILE A 44 -24.00 0.37 24.64
N ILE A 45 -24.62 1.53 24.80
CA ILE A 45 -25.06 2.02 26.12
C ILE A 45 -26.55 1.80 26.31
N ASP A 46 -27.34 1.97 25.26
CA ASP A 46 -28.80 1.92 25.36
C ASP A 46 -29.41 1.26 24.11
N LYS A 47 -30.57 0.64 24.30
CA LYS A 47 -31.41 0.06 23.24
C LYS A 47 -32.85 0.50 23.50
N ARG A 48 -33.42 1.31 22.59
CA ARG A 48 -34.83 1.75 22.68
C ARG A 48 -35.53 1.43 21.37
N GLY A 49 -36.52 0.54 21.42
CA GLY A 49 -37.25 0.08 20.23
C GLY A 49 -36.32 -0.56 19.20
N ASN A 50 -36.27 0.01 17.98
CA ASN A 50 -35.50 -0.51 16.85
C ASN A 50 -34.11 0.13 16.67
N TYR A 51 -33.75 1.14 17.47
CA TYR A 51 -32.46 1.82 17.37
C TYR A 51 -31.60 1.57 18.61
N TYR A 52 -30.29 1.54 18.37
CA TYR A 52 -29.25 1.36 19.37
C TYR A 52 -28.45 2.64 19.52
N THR A 53 -28.07 2.96 20.75
CA THR A 53 -27.18 4.09 21.05
C THR A 53 -25.79 3.57 21.38
N VAL A 54 -24.81 3.94 20.57
CA VAL A 54 -23.40 3.62 20.79
C VAL A 54 -22.64 4.86 21.18
N PHE A 55 -21.90 4.74 22.27
CA PHE A 55 -20.92 5.75 22.64
C PHE A 55 -19.56 5.34 22.11
N SER A 56 -18.96 6.25 21.37
CA SER A 56 -17.60 6.09 20.90
C SER A 56 -16.73 7.21 21.44
N LYS A 57 -15.48 6.86 21.76
CA LYS A 57 -14.42 7.82 22.06
C LYS A 57 -13.56 8.13 20.83
N LYS A 58 -13.68 7.33 19.77
CA LYS A 58 -12.83 7.38 18.57
C LYS A 58 -13.61 7.01 17.32
N ILE A 59 -13.53 7.85 16.30
CA ILE A 59 -14.06 7.57 14.97
C ILE A 59 -12.91 7.34 13.99
N TYR A 60 -13.10 6.44 13.05
CA TYR A 60 -12.25 6.19 11.91
C TYR A 60 -12.79 6.98 10.73
N TYR A 61 -12.10 8.04 10.35
CA TYR A 61 -12.49 8.98 9.32
C TYR A 61 -11.27 9.31 8.47
N GLU A 62 -11.42 9.36 7.13
CA GLU A 62 -10.32 9.62 6.19
C GLU A 62 -9.05 8.79 6.47
N ASN A 63 -9.24 7.48 6.71
CA ASN A 63 -8.19 6.52 7.05
C ASN A 63 -7.44 6.76 8.37
N GLN A 64 -7.94 7.61 9.27
CA GLN A 64 -7.33 7.87 10.57
C GLN A 64 -8.31 7.73 11.75
N TRP A 65 -7.79 7.28 12.89
CA TRP A 65 -8.54 7.32 14.15
C TRP A 65 -8.44 8.70 14.78
N GLN A 66 -9.57 9.41 14.84
CA GLN A 66 -9.67 10.70 15.51
C GLN A 66 -10.40 10.55 16.85
N ASN A 67 -9.91 11.25 17.87
CA ASN A 67 -10.54 11.29 19.18
C ASN A 67 -11.79 12.16 19.12
N TYR A 68 -12.94 11.53 18.93
CA TYR A 68 -14.22 12.21 18.84
C TYR A 68 -15.22 11.50 19.76
N ARG A 69 -15.64 12.19 20.82
CA ARG A 69 -16.52 11.65 21.85
C ARG A 69 -17.96 12.05 21.54
N ASN A 70 -18.74 11.13 20.99
CA ASN A 70 -20.15 11.39 20.73
C ASN A 70 -21.00 10.12 20.89
N TYR A 71 -22.31 10.32 20.94
CA TYR A 71 -23.32 9.28 20.97
C TYR A 71 -23.96 9.18 19.59
N TYR A 72 -23.94 8.00 19.00
CA TYR A 72 -24.51 7.75 17.68
C TYR A 72 -25.70 6.79 17.81
N LYS A 73 -26.79 7.12 17.11
CA LYS A 73 -27.97 6.26 17.00
C LYS A 73 -27.94 5.54 15.66
N PHE A 74 -28.27 4.25 15.63
CA PHE A 74 -28.35 3.47 14.39
C PHE A 74 -29.43 2.38 14.48
N TYR A 75 -29.95 1.94 13.32
CA TYR A 75 -30.90 0.82 13.22
C TYR A 75 -30.15 -0.51 13.10
N TYR A 76 -30.58 -1.52 13.88
CA TYR A 76 -29.88 -2.81 13.98
C TYR A 76 -30.55 -3.95 13.19
N ARG A 77 -31.86 -3.85 12.95
CA ARG A 77 -32.68 -4.95 12.40
C ARG A 77 -32.33 -5.36 10.96
N GLU A 78 -31.57 -4.54 10.23
CA GLU A 78 -31.18 -4.82 8.84
C GLU A 78 -29.92 -5.71 8.71
N PHE A 79 -29.13 -5.87 9.78
CA PHE A 79 -27.77 -6.46 9.67
C PHE A 79 -27.54 -7.78 10.43
N SER A 80 -28.45 -8.19 11.31
CA SER A 80 -28.30 -9.44 12.09
C SER A 80 -29.60 -9.88 12.75
N THR A 81 -29.82 -11.19 12.81
CA THR A 81 -30.95 -11.83 13.51
C THR A 81 -30.72 -12.03 15.01
N VAL A 82 -29.47 -11.84 15.49
CA VAL A 82 -29.08 -12.07 16.89
C VAL A 82 -29.02 -10.74 17.65
N PRO A 83 -29.76 -10.53 18.75
CA PRO A 83 -29.74 -9.26 19.47
C PRO A 83 -28.40 -9.04 20.21
N ILE A 84 -27.77 -7.87 20.00
CA ILE A 84 -26.63 -7.46 20.83
C ILE A 84 -27.14 -6.84 22.14
N THR A 85 -26.51 -7.21 23.25
CA THR A 85 -26.82 -6.70 24.59
C THR A 85 -26.07 -5.41 24.91
N THR A 86 -26.66 -4.58 25.78
CA THR A 86 -25.99 -3.38 26.31
C THR A 86 -24.67 -3.75 26.98
N GLY A 87 -23.67 -2.89 26.83
CA GLY A 87 -22.34 -3.08 27.38
C GLY A 87 -21.34 -3.84 26.50
N LYS A 88 -21.73 -4.31 25.31
CA LYS A 88 -20.81 -4.90 24.33
C LYS A 88 -20.15 -3.83 23.46
N ASN A 89 -18.88 -4.06 23.13
CA ASN A 89 -18.18 -3.25 22.13
C ASN A 89 -18.58 -3.70 20.73
N VAL A 90 -18.72 -2.75 19.82
CA VAL A 90 -19.13 -2.96 18.43
C VAL A 90 -18.33 -2.05 17.52
N TYR A 91 -18.01 -2.55 16.33
CA TYR A 91 -17.50 -1.74 15.23
C TYR A 91 -18.63 -1.56 14.22
N ILE A 92 -18.88 -0.32 13.82
CA ILE A 92 -19.96 0.04 12.90
C ILE A 92 -19.38 0.91 11.79
N TYR A 93 -19.50 0.48 10.54
CA TYR A 93 -19.13 1.26 9.36
C TYR A 93 -20.38 1.81 8.70
N GLY A 94 -20.35 3.05 8.23
CA GLY A 94 -21.45 3.64 7.48
C GLY A 94 -21.34 5.15 7.36
N THR A 95 -22.44 5.83 7.04
CA THR A 95 -22.47 7.28 6.85
C THR A 95 -23.18 7.96 8.02
N ILE A 96 -22.65 9.10 8.48
CA ILE A 96 -23.31 9.91 9.52
C ILE A 96 -24.17 10.97 8.84
N GLU A 97 -25.45 11.00 9.17
CA GLU A 97 -26.38 12.08 8.86
C GLU A 97 -27.01 12.58 10.17
N ASN A 98 -26.72 13.81 10.59
CA ASN A 98 -27.37 14.47 11.74
C ASN A 98 -27.40 13.62 13.03
N ASP A 99 -26.24 13.18 13.53
CA ASP A 99 -26.05 12.29 14.71
C ASP A 99 -26.71 10.89 14.59
N PHE A 100 -27.27 10.59 13.41
CA PHE A 100 -27.78 9.28 13.06
C PHE A 100 -26.78 8.57 12.13
N LEU A 101 -26.29 7.42 12.56
CA LEU A 101 -25.38 6.59 11.79
C LEU A 101 -26.20 5.61 10.95
N ARG A 102 -26.21 5.80 9.63
CA ARG A 102 -26.67 4.78 8.69
C ARG A 102 -25.58 3.72 8.58
N ALA A 103 -25.66 2.73 9.46
CA ALA A 103 -24.76 1.59 9.43
C ALA A 103 -24.91 0.86 8.09
N GLU A 104 -23.81 0.59 7.40
CA GLU A 104 -23.73 -0.30 6.23
C GLU A 104 -23.17 -1.67 6.62
N TYR A 105 -22.30 -1.69 7.63
CA TYR A 105 -21.72 -2.90 8.18
C TYR A 105 -21.55 -2.77 9.70
N MET A 106 -21.80 -3.85 10.42
CA MET A 106 -21.61 -3.90 11.86
C MET A 106 -21.06 -5.25 12.29
N ALA A 107 -20.03 -5.24 13.12
CA ALA A 107 -19.49 -6.44 13.74
C ALA A 107 -19.40 -6.26 15.27
N PRO A 108 -19.73 -7.29 16.07
CA PRO A 108 -19.36 -7.30 17.47
C PRO A 108 -17.84 -7.16 17.56
N ALA A 109 -17.38 -6.11 18.25
CA ALA A 109 -15.97 -5.94 18.56
C ALA A 109 -15.65 -6.89 19.72
N ASN A 110 -15.55 -8.17 19.38
CA ASN A 110 -15.10 -9.17 20.32
C ASN A 110 -13.64 -8.80 20.67
N ASN A 111 -13.31 -8.76 21.96
CA ASN A 111 -11.94 -8.51 22.41
C ASN A 111 -10.95 -9.54 21.85
N ASN A 112 -11.38 -10.60 21.16
CA ASN A 112 -10.54 -11.60 20.50
C ASN A 112 -10.26 -11.29 19.01
N SER A 113 -10.31 -10.01 18.62
CA SER A 113 -9.97 -9.59 17.25
C SER A 113 -8.48 -9.74 16.98
N ILE A 114 -8.12 -9.87 15.69
CA ILE A 114 -6.72 -9.85 15.21
C ILE A 114 -5.94 -8.61 15.67
N MET A 115 -6.66 -7.53 16.05
CA MET A 115 -6.08 -6.31 16.62
C MET A 115 -5.35 -6.60 17.95
N LYS A 116 -5.73 -7.62 18.72
CA LYS A 116 -4.93 -8.03 19.90
C LYS A 116 -3.50 -8.39 19.54
N VAL A 117 -3.27 -9.05 18.40
CA VAL A 117 -1.90 -9.42 17.98
C VAL A 117 -1.12 -8.17 17.59
N LYS A 118 -1.80 -7.19 16.98
CA LYS A 118 -1.24 -5.86 16.70
C LYS A 118 -0.88 -5.15 18.01
N ASP A 119 -1.80 -5.12 18.97
CA ASP A 119 -1.63 -4.49 20.28
C ASP A 119 -0.51 -5.16 21.09
N LEU A 120 -0.40 -6.49 21.04
CA LEU A 120 0.69 -7.24 21.67
C LEU A 120 2.04 -6.87 21.06
N ALA A 121 2.13 -6.75 19.73
CA ALA A 121 3.36 -6.35 19.06
C ALA A 121 3.76 -4.91 19.44
N THR A 122 2.81 -3.98 19.48
CA THR A 122 3.08 -2.59 19.90
C THR A 122 3.45 -2.50 21.36
N ASN A 123 2.80 -3.28 22.24
CA ASN A 123 3.09 -3.27 23.67
C ASN A 123 4.50 -3.80 23.95
N ARG A 124 4.90 -4.91 23.32
CA ARG A 124 6.27 -5.43 23.42
C ARG A 124 7.32 -4.43 22.95
N LEU A 125 7.05 -3.71 21.86
CA LEU A 125 7.96 -2.64 21.41
C LEU A 125 8.02 -1.51 22.44
N SER A 126 6.89 -1.08 22.99
CA SER A 126 6.86 0.01 23.97
C SER A 126 7.47 -0.35 25.32
N GLU A 127 7.42 -1.61 25.72
CA GLU A 127 8.07 -2.09 26.95
C GLU A 127 9.60 -2.12 26.81
N ASN A 128 10.10 -2.39 25.61
CA ASN A 128 11.53 -2.58 25.34
C ASN A 128 12.24 -1.34 24.77
N ILE A 129 11.49 -0.36 24.27
CA ILE A 129 12.02 0.86 23.64
C ILE A 129 11.47 2.09 24.36
N GLU A 130 12.33 2.71 25.17
CA GLU A 130 11.98 3.86 25.99
C GLU A 130 11.82 5.16 25.17
N ASN A 131 12.58 5.29 24.07
CA ASN A 131 12.56 6.51 23.26
C ASN A 131 11.30 6.55 22.36
N ASN A 132 10.41 7.50 22.63
CA ASN A 132 9.14 7.66 21.92
C ASN A 132 9.29 7.89 20.41
N GLU A 133 10.33 8.59 19.96
CA GLU A 133 10.56 8.86 18.54
C GLU A 133 11.02 7.60 17.81
N ALA A 134 11.98 6.87 18.40
CA ALA A 134 12.44 5.60 17.86
C ALA A 134 11.30 4.57 17.82
N LEU A 135 10.48 4.52 18.86
CA LEU A 135 9.30 3.68 18.93
C LEU A 135 8.30 4.01 17.80
N ASP A 136 8.04 5.30 17.54
CA ASP A 136 7.15 5.72 16.44
C ASP A 136 7.72 5.31 15.07
N ILE A 137 9.01 5.51 14.82
CA ILE A 137 9.67 5.10 13.57
C ILE A 137 9.66 3.57 13.38
N LEU A 138 9.94 2.80 14.43
CA LEU A 138 9.97 1.34 14.35
C LEU A 138 8.57 0.76 14.17
N THR A 139 7.58 1.25 14.92
CA THR A 139 6.19 0.81 14.78
C THR A 139 5.62 1.19 13.42
N SER A 140 5.86 2.42 12.96
CA SER A 140 5.37 2.90 11.66
C SER A 140 6.10 2.28 10.47
N SER A 141 7.38 1.93 10.56
CA SER A 141 8.05 1.21 9.46
C SER A 141 7.44 -0.17 9.22
N PHE A 142 6.95 -0.85 10.26
CA PHE A 142 6.32 -2.17 10.12
C PHE A 142 4.81 -2.11 9.83
N MET A 143 4.09 -1.24 10.54
CA MET A 143 2.62 -1.17 10.54
C MET A 143 2.05 0.00 9.74
N GLY A 144 2.90 0.94 9.33
CA GLY A 144 2.53 2.22 8.77
C GLY A 144 2.07 3.25 9.80
N ASN A 145 1.79 4.46 9.30
CA ASN A 145 1.17 5.57 10.02
C ASN A 145 2.03 6.16 11.14
N ILE A 146 3.14 6.79 10.74
CA ILE A 146 3.99 7.59 11.62
C ILE A 146 3.24 8.80 12.20
N ARG A 147 3.49 9.12 13.48
CA ARG A 147 2.87 10.24 14.19
C ARG A 147 3.65 11.53 13.95
N ASP A 148 4.96 11.49 14.09
CA ASP A 148 5.84 12.63 13.79
C ASP A 148 6.15 12.68 12.29
N LYS A 149 5.27 13.35 11.56
CA LYS A 149 5.31 13.41 10.09
C LYS A 149 6.20 14.52 9.55
N GLU A 150 6.53 15.54 10.34
CA GLU A 150 7.04 16.82 9.83
C GLU A 150 8.33 16.67 9.03
N VAL A 151 9.32 15.99 9.61
CA VAL A 151 10.65 15.76 9.00
C VAL A 151 10.53 14.96 7.69
N PHE A 152 9.68 13.93 7.68
CA PHE A 152 9.48 13.07 6.51
C PHE A 152 8.59 13.72 5.45
N GLN A 153 7.68 14.61 5.84
CA GLN A 153 6.85 15.38 4.92
C GLN A 153 7.69 16.42 4.18
N LYS A 154 8.51 17.21 4.91
CA LYS A 154 9.42 18.21 4.31
C LYS A 154 10.37 17.61 3.28
N THR A 155 10.87 16.40 3.54
CA THR A 155 11.78 15.69 2.63
C THR A 155 11.08 14.86 1.55
N GLY A 156 9.74 14.85 1.51
CA GLY A 156 8.95 14.04 0.57
C GLY A 156 9.03 12.52 0.79
N THR A 157 9.54 12.08 1.94
CA THR A 157 9.79 10.67 2.27
C THR A 157 8.70 10.05 3.15
N LEU A 158 7.66 10.82 3.53
CA LEU A 158 6.54 10.34 4.34
C LEU A 158 5.85 9.08 3.78
N HIS A 159 5.80 8.95 2.46
CA HIS A 159 5.23 7.79 1.77
C HIS A 159 5.95 6.46 2.12
N LEU A 160 7.20 6.51 2.60
CA LEU A 160 7.95 5.34 3.06
C LEU A 160 7.44 4.80 4.40
N PHE A 161 6.64 5.58 5.15
CA PHE A 161 5.99 5.16 6.38
C PHE A 161 4.48 4.93 6.20
N ALA A 162 3.98 5.04 4.96
CA ALA A 162 2.69 4.49 4.59
C ALA A 162 2.90 3.04 4.15
N VAL A 163 2.06 2.11 4.63
CA VAL A 163 2.16 0.72 4.18
C VAL A 163 1.93 0.67 2.66
N SER A 164 2.99 0.36 1.95
CA SER A 164 3.07 0.33 0.49
C SER A 164 3.38 -1.07 -0.02
N GLY A 165 3.31 -1.28 -1.33
CA GLY A 165 3.70 -2.55 -1.94
C GLY A 165 5.15 -2.94 -1.67
N MET A 166 6.03 -1.96 -1.38
CA MET A 166 7.40 -2.19 -0.95
C MET A 166 7.47 -2.96 0.38
N HIS A 167 6.66 -2.58 1.37
CA HIS A 167 6.61 -3.25 2.67
C HIS A 167 6.17 -4.71 2.53
N VAL A 168 5.10 -4.93 1.76
CA VAL A 168 4.62 -6.27 1.43
C VAL A 168 5.70 -7.08 0.72
N TYR A 169 6.41 -6.49 -0.24
CA TYR A 169 7.50 -7.15 -0.95
C TYR A 169 8.71 -7.48 -0.06
N ILE A 170 9.08 -6.59 0.87
CA ILE A 170 10.17 -6.82 1.83
C ILE A 170 9.82 -8.01 2.74
N ILE A 171 8.62 -7.98 3.34
CA ILE A 171 8.13 -9.07 4.18
C ILE A 171 8.09 -10.39 3.39
N TYR A 172 7.55 -10.35 2.17
CA TYR A 172 7.55 -11.48 1.25
C TYR A 172 8.97 -12.03 1.01
N SER A 173 9.94 -11.15 0.74
CA SER A 173 11.32 -11.52 0.47
C SER A 173 12.00 -12.14 1.69
N MET A 174 11.81 -11.56 2.88
CA MET A 174 12.33 -12.09 4.15
C MET A 174 11.79 -13.49 4.44
N ILE A 175 10.46 -13.67 4.35
CA ILE A 175 9.83 -14.98 4.52
C ILE A 175 10.35 -15.98 3.49
N SER A 176 10.50 -15.52 2.24
CA SER A 176 11.00 -16.37 1.16
C SER A 176 12.41 -16.89 1.42
N PHE A 177 13.29 -16.03 1.94
CA PHE A 177 14.65 -16.39 2.31
C PHE A 177 14.66 -17.49 3.39
N PHE A 178 13.92 -17.30 4.49
CA PHE A 178 13.85 -18.28 5.57
C PHE A 178 13.23 -19.61 5.11
N LEU A 179 12.07 -19.58 4.45
CA LEU A 179 11.41 -20.84 4.04
C LEU A 179 12.15 -21.56 2.91
N ASN A 180 12.87 -20.86 2.03
CA ASN A 180 13.74 -21.50 1.04
C ASN A 180 14.85 -22.30 1.70
N PHE A 181 15.34 -21.85 2.85
CA PHE A 181 16.36 -22.55 3.62
C PHE A 181 15.81 -23.81 4.30
N PHE A 182 14.60 -23.75 4.89
CA PHE A 182 14.06 -24.85 5.70
C PHE A 182 13.13 -25.82 4.95
N ILE A 183 12.49 -25.40 3.86
CA ILE A 183 11.44 -26.18 3.19
C ILE A 183 11.88 -26.53 1.78
N LEU A 184 12.18 -27.81 1.53
CA LEU A 184 12.65 -28.27 0.22
C LEU A 184 11.53 -28.38 -0.84
N LYS A 185 10.28 -28.63 -0.43
CA LYS A 185 9.13 -28.79 -1.35
C LYS A 185 8.64 -27.45 -1.89
N ARG A 186 8.82 -27.21 -3.20
CA ARG A 186 8.43 -25.96 -3.89
C ARG A 186 6.98 -25.56 -3.67
N ASN A 187 6.04 -26.50 -3.88
CA ASN A 187 4.61 -26.20 -3.82
C ASN A 187 4.19 -25.82 -2.39
N LEU A 188 4.75 -26.50 -1.39
CA LEU A 188 4.52 -26.15 0.01
C LEU A 188 5.05 -24.74 0.33
N ARG A 189 6.23 -24.37 -0.19
CA ARG A 189 6.76 -23.00 -0.03
C ARG A 189 5.81 -21.95 -0.61
N LEU A 190 5.34 -22.14 -1.84
CA LEU A 190 4.44 -21.18 -2.52
C LEU A 190 3.11 -20.99 -1.77
N ILE A 191 2.56 -22.08 -1.24
CA ILE A 191 1.35 -22.02 -0.41
C ILE A 191 1.63 -21.26 0.88
N LEU A 192 2.73 -21.57 1.60
CA LEU A 192 3.10 -20.89 2.83
C LEU A 192 3.38 -19.39 2.61
N TYR A 193 4.04 -19.01 1.52
CA TYR A 193 4.23 -17.59 1.16
C TYR A 193 2.91 -16.86 1.07
N SER A 194 1.97 -17.44 0.32
CA SER A 194 0.67 -16.85 0.04
C SER A 194 -0.16 -16.74 1.33
N THR A 195 -0.10 -17.74 2.19
CA THR A 195 -0.75 -17.72 3.50
C THR A 195 -0.18 -16.65 4.42
N ILE A 196 1.15 -16.62 4.62
CA ILE A 196 1.78 -15.67 5.56
C ILE A 196 1.61 -14.22 5.08
N ILE A 197 1.74 -13.95 3.77
CA ILE A 197 1.55 -12.58 3.27
C ILE A 197 0.09 -12.13 3.35
N THR A 198 -0.87 -13.06 3.28
CA THR A 198 -2.28 -12.78 3.55
C THR A 198 -2.49 -12.42 5.02
N PHE A 199 -1.82 -13.12 5.96
CA PHE A 199 -1.85 -12.71 7.37
C PHE A 199 -1.22 -11.32 7.57
N TYR A 200 -0.11 -11.01 6.90
CA TYR A 200 0.49 -9.67 6.95
C TYR A 200 -0.49 -8.58 6.47
N LEU A 201 -1.30 -8.85 5.44
CA LEU A 201 -2.34 -7.91 4.98
C LEU A 201 -3.26 -7.48 6.14
N ILE A 202 -3.63 -8.42 7.01
CA ILE A 202 -4.49 -8.16 8.16
C ILE A 202 -3.79 -7.21 9.16
N PHE A 203 -2.49 -7.41 9.42
CA PHE A 203 -1.71 -6.52 10.30
C PHE A 203 -1.62 -5.09 9.77
N THR A 204 -1.54 -4.94 8.45
CA THR A 204 -1.50 -3.63 7.79
C THR A 204 -2.86 -2.90 7.80
N GLY A 205 -3.95 -3.57 8.19
CA GLY A 205 -5.28 -2.98 8.20
C GLY A 205 -5.90 -2.82 6.81
N PHE A 206 -5.51 -3.68 5.84
CA PHE A 206 -6.08 -3.70 4.49
C PHE A 206 -6.00 -2.37 3.72
N THR A 207 -4.88 -1.65 3.82
CA THR A 207 -4.70 -0.44 3.00
C THR A 207 -4.84 -0.77 1.51
N PRO A 208 -5.44 0.10 0.67
CA PRO A 208 -5.63 -0.20 -0.76
C PRO A 208 -4.35 -0.58 -1.51
N SER A 209 -3.21 -0.03 -1.08
CA SER A 209 -1.89 -0.36 -1.63
C SER A 209 -1.37 -1.72 -1.17
N SER A 210 -1.59 -2.12 0.09
CA SER A 210 -1.17 -3.44 0.58
C SER A 210 -2.02 -4.57 -0.01
N VAL A 211 -3.34 -4.37 -0.14
CA VAL A 211 -4.26 -5.33 -0.79
C VAL A 211 -3.79 -5.66 -2.20
N ARG A 212 -3.49 -4.64 -3.01
CA ARG A 212 -3.04 -4.83 -4.40
C ARG A 212 -1.70 -5.56 -4.49
N ALA A 213 -0.74 -5.19 -3.66
CA ALA A 213 0.55 -5.86 -3.63
C ALA A 213 0.43 -7.35 -3.26
N VAL A 214 -0.41 -7.66 -2.26
CA VAL A 214 -0.72 -9.04 -1.86
C VAL A 214 -1.41 -9.81 -2.99
N LEU A 215 -2.42 -9.21 -3.65
CA LEU A 215 -3.09 -9.84 -4.78
C LEU A 215 -2.15 -10.15 -5.95
N LEU A 216 -1.25 -9.22 -6.30
CA LEU A 216 -0.24 -9.42 -7.34
C LEU A 216 0.70 -10.59 -6.98
N LEU A 217 1.19 -10.64 -5.74
CA LEU A 217 2.10 -11.70 -5.29
C LEU A 217 1.43 -13.08 -5.21
N ILE A 218 0.20 -13.14 -4.68
CA ILE A 218 -0.56 -14.40 -4.60
C ILE A 218 -0.85 -14.93 -6.01
N THR A 219 -1.28 -14.06 -6.93
CA THR A 219 -1.59 -14.45 -8.30
C THR A 219 -0.34 -14.94 -9.04
N LEU A 220 0.79 -14.27 -8.85
CA LEU A 220 2.08 -14.70 -9.38
C LEU A 220 2.52 -16.05 -8.79
N ASN A 221 2.33 -16.28 -7.50
CA ASN A 221 2.60 -17.58 -6.88
C ASN A 221 1.65 -18.68 -7.34
N LEU A 222 0.39 -18.35 -7.61
CA LEU A 222 -0.60 -19.29 -8.13
C LEU A 222 -0.21 -19.77 -9.54
N PHE A 223 0.16 -18.86 -10.43
CA PHE A 223 0.65 -19.25 -11.76
C PHE A 223 1.95 -20.06 -11.70
N ARG A 224 2.85 -19.72 -10.77
CA ARG A 224 4.05 -20.54 -10.50
C ARG A 224 3.72 -21.93 -9.96
N LEU A 225 2.68 -22.06 -9.12
CA LEU A 225 2.26 -23.33 -8.54
C LEU A 225 1.76 -24.30 -9.63
N PHE A 226 1.10 -23.77 -10.65
CA PHE A 226 0.59 -24.52 -11.81
C PHE A 226 1.56 -24.56 -12.99
N ASP A 227 2.78 -24.03 -12.85
CA ASP A 227 3.79 -23.96 -13.92
C ASP A 227 3.30 -23.30 -15.21
N VAL A 228 2.37 -22.35 -15.09
CA VAL A 228 1.86 -21.59 -16.22
C VAL A 228 2.74 -20.36 -16.43
N PRO A 229 3.44 -20.23 -17.57
CA PRO A 229 4.23 -19.04 -17.86
C PRO A 229 3.29 -17.86 -18.12
N VAL A 230 3.36 -16.84 -17.26
CA VAL A 230 2.59 -15.60 -17.41
C VAL A 230 3.53 -14.41 -17.31
N SER A 231 3.36 -13.43 -18.21
CA SER A 231 4.12 -12.19 -18.15
C SER A 231 3.66 -11.33 -16.96
N SER A 232 4.58 -10.63 -16.30
CA SER A 232 4.24 -9.72 -15.19
C SER A 232 3.26 -8.62 -15.62
N PHE A 233 3.29 -8.21 -16.89
CA PHE A 233 2.31 -7.28 -17.47
C PHE A 233 0.90 -7.85 -17.52
N ASN A 234 0.74 -9.12 -17.87
CA ASN A 234 -0.56 -9.78 -17.89
C ASN A 234 -1.12 -9.92 -16.48
N ILE A 235 -0.28 -10.21 -15.48
CA ILE A 235 -0.68 -10.24 -14.07
C ILE A 235 -1.14 -8.85 -13.62
N LEU A 236 -0.37 -7.80 -13.92
CA LEU A 236 -0.75 -6.42 -13.60
C LEU A 236 -2.10 -6.04 -14.25
N GLY A 237 -2.27 -6.36 -15.53
CA GLY A 237 -3.52 -6.12 -16.26
C GLY A 237 -4.71 -6.89 -15.71
N LEU A 238 -4.53 -8.17 -15.37
CA LEU A 238 -5.58 -9.01 -14.77
C LEU A 238 -6.03 -8.46 -13.42
N ILE A 239 -5.08 -8.12 -12.54
CA ILE A 239 -5.40 -7.56 -11.22
C ILE A 239 -6.01 -6.17 -11.33
N GLY A 240 -5.56 -5.35 -12.28
CA GLY A 240 -6.18 -4.06 -12.61
C GLY A 240 -7.63 -4.23 -13.04
N TYR A 241 -7.88 -5.13 -13.99
CA TYR A 241 -9.21 -5.45 -14.48
C TYR A 241 -10.14 -5.95 -13.37
N LEU A 242 -9.69 -6.92 -12.57
CA LEU A 242 -10.50 -7.45 -11.45
C LEU A 242 -10.81 -6.36 -10.42
N ASN A 243 -9.84 -5.52 -10.05
CA ASN A 243 -10.08 -4.42 -9.12
C ASN A 243 -11.13 -3.43 -9.65
N LEU A 244 -11.07 -3.07 -10.94
CA LEU A 244 -12.03 -2.15 -11.56
C LEU A 244 -13.40 -2.79 -11.78
N LEU A 245 -13.45 -4.12 -11.98
CA LEU A 245 -14.69 -4.86 -12.11
C LEU A 245 -15.49 -4.85 -10.79
N PHE A 246 -14.80 -5.03 -9.65
CA PHE A 246 -15.45 -5.02 -8.34
C PHE A 246 -15.65 -3.61 -7.77
N ILE A 247 -14.71 -2.70 -8.03
CA ILE A 247 -14.72 -1.33 -7.49
C ILE A 247 -14.29 -0.36 -8.63
N PRO A 248 -15.22 0.06 -9.50
CA PRO A 248 -14.90 0.90 -10.66
C PRO A 248 -14.36 2.29 -10.26
N ASN A 249 -14.81 2.82 -9.12
CA ASN A 249 -14.35 4.10 -8.57
C ASN A 249 -12.83 4.14 -8.29
N ASN A 250 -12.17 2.98 -8.19
CA ASN A 250 -10.72 2.91 -8.04
C ASN A 250 -9.96 3.58 -9.19
N LEU A 251 -10.55 3.73 -10.38
CA LEU A 251 -9.89 4.43 -11.50
C LEU A 251 -9.55 5.88 -11.15
N MET A 252 -10.40 6.55 -10.36
CA MET A 252 -10.20 7.94 -9.92
C MET A 252 -9.38 8.05 -8.64
N ASN A 253 -9.08 6.93 -7.98
CA ASN A 253 -8.31 6.93 -6.75
C ASN A 253 -6.82 7.18 -7.05
N VAL A 254 -6.26 8.26 -6.47
CA VAL A 254 -4.86 8.65 -6.67
C VAL A 254 -3.88 7.53 -6.28
N SER A 255 -4.14 6.84 -5.16
CA SER A 255 -3.32 5.71 -4.73
C SER A 255 -3.36 4.57 -5.75
N PHE A 256 -4.53 4.35 -6.37
CA PHE A 256 -4.67 3.37 -7.45
C PHE A 256 -3.74 3.74 -8.62
N GLN A 257 -3.95 4.93 -9.18
CA GLN A 257 -3.22 5.45 -10.33
C GLN A 257 -1.71 5.41 -10.12
N MET A 258 -1.21 5.93 -9.00
CA MET A 258 0.22 5.99 -8.71
C MET A 258 0.87 4.61 -8.63
N SER A 259 0.24 3.65 -7.94
CA SER A 259 0.85 2.33 -7.80
C SER A 259 0.81 1.52 -9.10
N TYR A 260 -0.23 1.64 -9.95
CA TYR A 260 -0.22 0.98 -11.25
C TYR A 260 0.76 1.63 -12.22
N ALA A 261 0.85 2.96 -12.26
CA ALA A 261 1.80 3.69 -13.09
C ALA A 261 3.25 3.39 -12.69
N ALA A 262 3.57 3.43 -11.39
CA ALA A 262 4.88 3.02 -10.88
C ALA A 262 5.22 1.58 -11.28
N THR A 263 4.31 0.63 -11.03
CA THR A 263 4.55 -0.79 -11.32
C THR A 263 4.74 -1.03 -12.82
N PHE A 264 3.90 -0.43 -13.66
CA PHE A 264 4.01 -0.52 -15.10
C PHE A 264 5.37 0.02 -15.58
N MET A 265 5.77 1.18 -15.10
CA MET A 265 7.01 1.82 -15.51
C MET A 265 8.23 1.03 -15.05
N ILE A 266 8.22 0.48 -13.82
CA ILE A 266 9.23 -0.46 -13.35
C ILE A 266 9.32 -1.66 -14.29
N LEU A 267 8.20 -2.37 -14.54
CA LEU A 267 8.20 -3.54 -15.42
C LEU A 267 8.70 -3.21 -16.83
N PHE A 268 8.33 -2.05 -17.36
CA PHE A 268 8.80 -1.57 -18.65
C PHE A 268 10.32 -1.40 -18.66
N THR A 269 10.87 -0.68 -17.68
CA THR A 269 12.30 -0.45 -17.57
C THR A 269 13.10 -1.74 -17.33
N MET A 270 12.58 -2.65 -16.52
CA MET A 270 13.27 -3.91 -16.19
C MET A 270 13.47 -4.82 -17.41
N ASN A 271 12.71 -4.65 -18.49
CA ASN A 271 12.91 -5.37 -19.74
C ASN A 271 14.16 -4.92 -20.52
N TYR A 272 14.72 -3.73 -20.21
CA TYR A 272 15.86 -3.14 -20.91
C TYR A 272 17.13 -3.05 -20.05
N VAL A 273 17.04 -3.37 -18.76
CA VAL A 273 18.16 -3.28 -17.81
C VAL A 273 18.53 -4.68 -17.34
N GLU A 274 19.56 -5.27 -17.97
CA GLU A 274 20.03 -6.62 -17.65
C GLU A 274 20.96 -6.67 -16.44
N ASN A 275 21.82 -5.67 -16.27
CA ASN A 275 22.82 -5.65 -15.20
C ASN A 275 22.17 -5.38 -13.84
N GLN A 276 22.37 -6.32 -12.91
CA GLN A 276 21.79 -6.31 -11.57
C GLN A 276 22.13 -5.06 -10.74
N TYR A 277 23.34 -4.50 -10.87
CA TYR A 277 23.71 -3.28 -10.16
C TYR A 277 22.94 -2.06 -10.69
N PHE A 278 22.83 -1.93 -12.01
CA PHE A 278 22.03 -0.86 -12.63
C PHE A 278 20.54 -1.05 -12.37
N ARG A 279 20.09 -2.30 -12.21
CA ARG A 279 18.69 -2.63 -11.92
C ARG A 279 18.20 -1.99 -10.62
N SER A 280 19.01 -2.06 -9.55
CA SER A 280 18.68 -1.48 -8.25
C SER A 280 18.48 0.04 -8.29
N LEU A 281 19.29 0.77 -9.06
CA LEU A 281 19.11 2.22 -9.26
C LEU A 281 17.97 2.54 -10.24
N SER A 282 17.71 1.66 -11.21
CA SER A 282 16.71 1.90 -12.25
C SER A 282 15.28 1.76 -11.73
N VAL A 283 15.04 0.95 -10.70
CA VAL A 283 13.70 0.73 -10.13
C VAL A 283 13.09 2.03 -9.55
N PRO A 284 13.76 2.77 -8.64
CA PRO A 284 13.23 4.04 -8.13
C PRO A 284 13.05 5.10 -9.21
N ILE A 285 13.99 5.20 -10.17
CA ILE A 285 13.90 6.15 -11.28
C ILE A 285 12.68 5.84 -12.14
N ALA A 286 12.48 4.57 -12.51
CA ALA A 286 11.32 4.14 -13.28
C ALA A 286 10.01 4.42 -12.54
N ALA A 287 9.95 4.12 -11.24
CA ALA A 287 8.79 4.42 -10.41
C ALA A 287 8.48 5.92 -10.42
N TYR A 288 9.49 6.77 -10.21
CA TYR A 288 9.34 8.22 -10.17
C TYR A 288 8.87 8.78 -11.51
N VAL A 289 9.49 8.36 -12.61
CA VAL A 289 9.05 8.73 -13.97
C VAL A 289 7.58 8.38 -14.20
N GLY A 290 7.13 7.22 -13.73
CA GLY A 290 5.74 6.78 -13.85
C GLY A 290 4.75 7.59 -13.00
N ILE A 291 5.10 7.97 -11.77
CA ILE A 291 4.18 8.69 -10.86
C ILE A 291 4.20 10.21 -11.05
N PHE A 292 5.28 10.78 -11.61
CA PHE A 292 5.49 12.23 -11.72
C PHE A 292 4.28 13.01 -12.27
N PRO A 293 3.69 12.65 -13.44
CA PRO A 293 2.58 13.44 -13.98
C PRO A 293 1.34 13.35 -13.08
N ILE A 294 1.10 12.20 -12.45
CA ILE A 294 -0.02 11.99 -11.53
C ILE A 294 0.19 12.82 -10.26
N ALA A 295 1.41 12.82 -9.70
CA ALA A 295 1.74 13.60 -8.52
C ALA A 295 1.57 15.10 -8.77
N LEU A 296 2.05 15.59 -9.90
CA LEU A 296 1.91 16.99 -10.26
C LEU A 296 0.43 17.40 -10.43
N ILE A 297 -0.38 16.59 -11.11
CA ILE A 297 -1.80 16.90 -11.35
C ILE A 297 -2.62 16.94 -10.06
N HIS A 298 -2.36 16.01 -9.13
CA HIS A 298 -3.15 15.89 -7.90
C HIS A 298 -2.65 16.76 -6.75
N PHE A 299 -1.33 17.00 -6.66
CA PHE A 299 -0.73 17.70 -5.53
C PHE A 299 -0.17 19.08 -5.88
N GLY A 300 0.12 19.37 -7.15
CA GLY A 300 0.70 20.66 -7.57
C GLY A 300 2.14 20.92 -7.09
N GLU A 301 2.68 20.03 -6.26
CA GLU A 301 4.01 20.10 -5.67
C GLU A 301 4.81 18.83 -5.97
N ILE A 302 6.14 19.00 -6.08
CA ILE A 302 7.06 17.86 -6.20
C ILE A 302 8.26 18.08 -5.30
N SER A 303 8.48 17.10 -4.42
CA SER A 303 9.72 17.00 -3.65
C SER A 303 10.81 16.35 -4.52
N LEU A 304 11.78 17.16 -4.95
CA LEU A 304 13.02 16.66 -5.57
C LEU A 304 13.91 15.94 -4.55
N THR A 305 13.87 16.36 -3.28
CA THR A 305 14.55 15.66 -2.18
C THR A 305 14.15 14.19 -2.12
N GLY A 306 12.84 13.91 -2.21
CA GLY A 306 12.31 12.56 -2.24
C GLY A 306 12.88 11.71 -3.39
N LEU A 307 13.12 12.27 -4.57
CA LEU A 307 13.72 11.52 -5.69
C LEU A 307 15.10 10.95 -5.35
N PHE A 308 15.96 11.75 -4.72
CA PHE A 308 17.34 11.38 -4.43
C PHE A 308 17.49 10.57 -3.14
N ILE A 309 16.69 10.91 -2.12
CA ILE A 309 16.81 10.33 -0.79
C ILE A 309 16.05 9.01 -0.70
N THR A 310 14.90 8.86 -1.37
CA THR A 310 14.10 7.63 -1.31
C THR A 310 14.86 6.35 -1.73
N PRO A 311 15.67 6.32 -2.80
CA PRO A 311 16.51 5.17 -3.13
C PRO A 311 17.47 4.76 -2.00
N ILE A 312 17.99 5.73 -1.24
CA ILE A 312 18.91 5.52 -0.12
C ILE A 312 18.13 5.07 1.12
N LEU A 313 16.97 5.66 1.38
CA LEU A 313 16.14 5.31 2.54
C LEU A 313 15.41 3.99 2.38
N THR A 314 15.03 3.59 1.17
CA THR A 314 14.32 2.32 0.90
C THR A 314 15.01 1.11 1.55
N PRO A 315 16.31 0.84 1.34
CA PRO A 315 16.99 -0.25 2.02
C PRO A 315 17.08 -0.01 3.54
N ALA A 316 17.24 1.23 4.00
CA ALA A 316 17.26 1.53 5.42
C ALA A 316 15.90 1.25 6.10
N ILE A 317 14.78 1.53 5.44
CA ILE A 317 13.43 1.17 5.89
C ILE A 317 13.27 -0.35 5.92
N SER A 318 13.83 -1.08 4.95
CA SER A 318 13.81 -2.55 4.98
C SER A 318 14.55 -3.13 6.19
N LEU A 319 15.67 -2.49 6.58
CA LEU A 319 16.39 -2.83 7.81
C LEU A 319 15.61 -2.43 9.06
N LEU A 320 14.93 -1.29 9.07
CA LEU A 320 14.05 -0.90 10.18
C LEU A 320 12.92 -1.90 10.39
N ILE A 321 12.27 -2.37 9.33
CA ILE A 321 11.25 -3.42 9.41
C ILE A 321 11.83 -4.68 10.07
N LEU A 322 13.05 -5.09 9.69
CA LEU A 322 13.74 -6.22 10.32
C LEU A 322 14.03 -5.96 11.80
N CYS A 323 14.56 -4.78 12.15
CA CYS A 323 14.80 -4.36 13.53
C CYS A 323 13.52 -4.37 14.39
N SER A 324 12.40 -3.91 13.84
CA SER A 324 11.09 -3.95 14.50
C SER A 324 10.65 -5.38 14.77
N ILE A 325 10.75 -6.27 13.78
CA ILE A 325 10.39 -7.68 13.94
C ILE A 325 11.29 -8.36 14.99
N LEU A 326 12.61 -8.15 14.93
CA LEU A 326 13.55 -8.72 15.89
C LEU A 326 13.29 -8.21 17.30
N SER A 327 12.96 -6.91 17.46
CA SER A 327 12.63 -6.32 18.76
C SER A 327 11.30 -6.83 19.35
N ILE A 328 10.36 -7.29 18.51
CA ILE A 328 9.12 -7.93 18.99
C ILE A 328 9.38 -9.38 19.43
N LEU A 329 10.28 -10.09 18.74
CA LEU A 329 10.49 -11.52 18.90
C LEU A 329 11.56 -11.87 19.95
N LEU A 330 12.62 -11.05 20.07
CA LEU A 330 13.79 -11.33 20.89
C LEU A 330 13.84 -10.39 22.11
N PRO A 331 13.97 -10.91 23.34
CA PRO A 331 14.02 -10.11 24.56
C PRO A 331 15.43 -9.59 24.88
N PHE A 332 16.30 -9.40 23.88
CA PHE A 332 17.70 -9.05 24.11
C PHE A 332 17.90 -7.52 24.07
N ASN A 333 18.38 -6.94 25.17
CA ASN A 333 18.64 -5.49 25.28
C ASN A 333 19.51 -4.92 24.14
N PHE A 334 20.50 -5.68 23.65
CA PHE A 334 21.33 -5.26 22.53
C PHE A 334 20.53 -5.02 21.24
N VAL A 335 19.51 -5.84 20.97
CA VAL A 335 18.63 -5.69 19.79
C VAL A 335 17.82 -4.40 19.90
N HIS A 336 17.28 -4.11 21.09
CA HIS A 336 16.50 -2.90 21.34
C HIS A 336 17.36 -1.64 21.26
N PHE A 337 18.57 -1.68 21.83
CA PHE A 337 19.55 -0.60 21.74
C PHE A 337 19.92 -0.30 20.28
N PHE A 338 20.28 -1.33 19.51
CA PHE A 338 20.63 -1.18 18.10
C PHE A 338 19.45 -0.64 17.28
N SER A 339 18.25 -1.18 17.48
CA SER A 339 17.04 -0.73 16.78
C SER A 339 16.73 0.74 17.07
N THR A 340 16.87 1.15 18.34
CA THR A 340 16.68 2.55 18.77
C THR A 340 17.72 3.46 18.13
N PHE A 341 19.00 3.09 18.22
CA PHE A 341 20.09 3.85 17.63
C PHE A 341 19.91 4.02 16.12
N PHE A 342 19.52 2.95 15.42
CA PHE A 342 19.32 2.97 13.98
C PHE A 342 18.12 3.85 13.56
N ALA A 343 17.00 3.75 14.28
CA ALA A 343 15.82 4.60 14.04
C ALA A 343 16.14 6.10 14.19
N LEU A 344 16.84 6.47 15.27
CA LEU A 344 17.25 7.86 15.50
C LEU A 344 18.28 8.34 14.49
N SER A 345 19.24 7.48 14.12
CA SER A 345 20.23 7.79 13.09
C SER A 345 19.56 8.05 11.73
N LEU A 346 18.54 7.27 11.38
CA LEU A 346 17.76 7.50 10.18
C LEU A 346 17.00 8.83 10.23
N LYS A 347 16.32 9.15 11.34
CA LYS A 347 15.65 10.45 11.49
C LYS A 347 16.64 11.61 11.34
N ASN A 348 17.78 11.54 12.02
CA ASN A 348 18.82 12.56 11.94
C ASN A 348 19.37 12.71 10.53
N PHE A 349 19.58 11.60 9.82
CA PHE A 349 19.99 11.61 8.41
C PHE A 349 18.95 12.31 7.53
N VAL A 350 17.66 12.01 7.70
CA VAL A 350 16.59 12.69 6.95
C VAL A 350 16.53 14.18 7.30
N ASN A 351 16.75 14.52 8.58
CA ASN A 351 16.71 15.90 9.04
C ASN A 351 17.77 16.78 8.36
N LEU A 352 18.91 16.21 7.97
CA LEU A 352 19.94 16.91 7.19
C LEU A 352 19.43 17.46 5.85
N PHE A 353 18.32 16.93 5.32
CA PHE A 353 17.76 17.32 4.02
C PHE A 353 16.49 18.18 4.12
N THR A 354 16.10 18.59 5.32
CA THR A 354 14.90 19.43 5.54
C THR A 354 15.05 20.86 5.02
N PHE A 355 16.26 21.28 4.66
CA PHE A 355 16.57 22.60 4.10
C PHE A 355 16.08 22.79 2.65
N TRP A 356 15.71 21.72 1.94
CA TRP A 356 15.14 21.79 0.61
C TRP A 356 13.62 21.62 0.69
N GLU A 357 12.90 22.72 0.54
CA GLU A 357 11.44 22.73 0.47
C GLU A 357 10.94 22.09 -0.84
N PRO A 358 9.75 21.46 -0.85
CA PRO A 358 9.11 21.01 -2.07
C PRO A 358 8.96 22.16 -3.08
N ILE A 359 9.15 21.86 -4.36
CA ILE A 359 8.94 22.86 -5.40
C ILE A 359 7.46 22.91 -5.73
N GLU A 360 6.84 24.06 -5.45
CA GLU A 360 5.49 24.37 -5.87
C GLU A 360 5.48 24.92 -7.30
N PHE A 361 4.56 24.41 -8.12
CA PHE A 361 4.42 24.88 -9.50
C PHE A 361 3.14 25.70 -9.66
N SER A 362 3.28 26.99 -9.98
CA SER A 362 2.15 27.89 -10.25
C SER A 362 1.36 27.54 -11.52
N SER A 363 2.00 26.85 -12.47
CA SER A 363 1.39 26.32 -13.69
C SER A 363 1.81 24.89 -13.89
N LEU A 364 0.84 24.02 -14.16
CA LEU A 364 1.08 22.61 -14.46
C LEU A 364 1.67 22.40 -15.86
N PHE A 365 1.49 23.35 -16.78
CA PHE A 365 1.84 23.16 -18.19
C PHE A 365 3.34 22.98 -18.41
N ILE A 366 4.15 23.87 -17.86
CA ILE A 366 5.61 23.87 -18.02
C ILE A 366 6.25 22.58 -17.46
N PRO A 367 6.01 22.19 -16.20
CA PRO A 367 6.58 20.95 -15.65
C PRO A 367 6.09 19.68 -16.36
N LEU A 368 4.83 19.62 -16.81
CA LEU A 368 4.35 18.49 -17.62
C LEU A 368 5.03 18.43 -18.99
N PHE A 369 5.23 19.57 -19.64
CA PHE A 369 5.94 19.65 -20.91
C PHE A 369 7.39 19.18 -20.76
N LEU A 370 8.11 19.70 -19.76
CA LEU A 370 9.49 19.26 -19.45
C LEU A 370 9.55 17.77 -19.12
N TRP A 371 8.62 17.26 -18.32
CA TRP A 371 8.52 15.84 -18.02
C TRP A 371 8.31 15.02 -19.29
N SER A 372 7.48 15.47 -20.23
CA SER A 372 7.25 14.75 -21.49
C SER A 372 8.53 14.61 -22.32
N LEU A 373 9.38 15.65 -22.37
CA LEU A 373 10.68 15.61 -23.03
C LEU A 373 11.63 14.64 -22.32
N ILE A 374 11.69 14.69 -20.99
CA ILE A 374 12.50 13.77 -20.17
C ILE A 374 12.02 12.33 -20.36
N PHE A 375 10.71 12.09 -20.41
CA PHE A 375 10.13 10.77 -20.62
C PHE A 375 10.49 10.22 -22.01
N LEU A 376 10.39 11.03 -23.06
CA LEU A 376 10.80 10.62 -24.41
C LEU A 376 12.30 10.29 -24.48
N LEU A 377 13.14 11.13 -23.87
CA LEU A 377 14.58 10.87 -23.77
C LEU A 377 14.86 9.58 -22.99
N TYR A 378 14.17 9.36 -21.87
CA TYR A 378 14.28 8.17 -21.05
C TYR A 378 13.94 6.89 -21.84
N VAL A 379 12.81 6.89 -22.56
CA VAL A 379 12.40 5.76 -23.41
C VAL A 379 13.41 5.53 -24.54
N TRP A 380 13.89 6.60 -25.19
CA TRP A 380 14.90 6.50 -26.24
C TRP A 380 16.22 5.90 -25.74
N LEU A 381 16.68 6.30 -24.55
CA LEU A 381 17.88 5.74 -23.91
C LEU A 381 17.72 4.24 -23.60
N LEU A 382 16.54 3.80 -23.15
CA LEU A 382 16.28 2.38 -22.91
C LEU A 382 16.29 1.57 -24.20
N GLN A 383 15.68 2.08 -25.28
CA GLN A 383 15.62 1.39 -26.56
C GLN A 383 16.96 1.38 -27.30
N SER A 384 17.78 2.42 -27.18
CA SER A 384 19.10 2.47 -27.82
C SER A 384 20.06 1.40 -27.27
N LYS A 385 19.92 1.03 -25.99
CA LYS A 385 20.68 -0.08 -25.38
C LYS A 385 20.32 -1.47 -25.91
N GLN A 386 19.15 -1.63 -26.56
CA GLN A 386 18.70 -2.89 -27.15
C GLN A 386 19.43 -3.24 -28.46
N LYS A 387 20.14 -2.28 -29.10
CA LYS A 387 20.81 -2.46 -30.41
C LYS A 387 22.21 -3.09 -30.33
N ARG A 388 22.41 -4.13 -29.52
CA ARG A 388 23.49 -5.11 -29.80
C ARG A 388 22.85 -6.45 -30.12
N PRO A 389 22.70 -6.80 -31.41
CA PRO A 389 22.26 -8.14 -31.76
C PRO A 389 23.30 -9.13 -31.26
N GLN A 390 22.88 -10.06 -30.40
CA GLN A 390 23.60 -11.33 -30.21
C GLN A 390 23.46 -12.11 -31.52
N PHE A 391 24.30 -11.78 -32.50
CA PHE A 391 24.47 -12.59 -33.69
C PHE A 391 25.24 -13.85 -33.30
N ASN A 392 24.59 -15.00 -33.50
CA ASN A 392 25.14 -16.35 -33.62
C ASN A 392 26.07 -16.84 -32.50
N ARG A 393 25.48 -17.62 -31.58
CA ARG A 393 25.98 -18.96 -31.27
C ARG A 393 24.79 -19.91 -31.12
N GLY A 394 24.46 -20.61 -32.20
CA GLY A 394 23.89 -21.95 -32.10
C GLY A 394 24.91 -22.93 -32.70
N PRO A 395 24.60 -24.23 -32.75
CA PRO A 395 23.75 -25.01 -31.84
C PRO A 395 24.44 -25.40 -30.54
#